data_AF-A0A9X8VKQ5-F1
#
_entry.id   AF-A0A9X8VKQ5-F1
#
_cell.length_a   1.000
_cell.length_b   1.000
_cell.length_c   1.000
_cell.angle_alpha   90.00
_cell.angle_beta   90.00
_cell.angle_gamma   90.00
#
_symmetry.space_group_name_H-M   'P 1'
#
loop_
_entity.id
_entity.type
_entity.pdbx_description
1 polymer ?
#
loop_
_entity_poly.entity_id
_entity_poly.type
_entity_poly.pdbx_seq_one_letter_code
_entity_poly.pdbx_strand_id
1 'polypeptide(L)' 'VDTHIKTLRAKLRAVDPAEPPIHTHRGLGYSVSRQP' A
#
# COMPACT_ATOMS: atom_id res chain seq x y z
N VAL A 1 5.11 2.16 -11.90
CA VAL A 1 4.78 1.43 -10.65
C VAL A 1 4.44 2.38 -9.51
N ASP A 2 5.34 3.28 -9.09
CA ASP A 2 5.11 4.22 -7.98
C ASP A 2 3.80 5.02 -8.09
N THR A 3 3.50 5.54 -9.28
CA THR A 3 2.23 6.21 -9.58
C THR A 3 1.02 5.33 -9.27
N HIS A 4 1.05 4.05 -9.65
CA HIS A 4 -0.05 3.12 -9.38
C HIS A 4 -0.13 2.77 -7.90
N ILE A 5 1.02 2.63 -7.21
CA ILE A 5 1.07 2.42 -5.76
C ILE A 5 0.45 3.59 -5.00
N LYS A 6 0.69 4.83 -5.45
CA LYS A 6 0.06 6.03 -4.87
C LYS A 6 -1.46 5.98 -5.00
N THR A 7 -1.97 5.69 -6.21
CA THR A 7 -3.42 5.56 -6.43
C THR A 7 -4.02 4.43 -5.61
N LEU A 8 -3.34 3.29 -5.51
CA LEU A 8 -3.82 2.14 -4.77
C LEU A 8 -3.87 2.42 -3.26
N ARG A 9 -2.83 3.04 -2.69
CA ARG A 9 -2.83 3.48 -1.28
C ARG A 9 -3.98 4.43 -0.97
N ALA A 10 -4.27 5.39 -1.85
CA ALA A 10 -5.39 6.31 -1.65
C ALA A 10 -6.73 5.57 -1.59
N LYS A 11 -6.96 4.61 -2.49
CA LYS A 11 -8.18 3.78 -2.50
C LYS A 11 -8.29 2.91 -1.26
N LEU A 12 -7.20 2.28 -0.84
CA LEU A 12 -7.20 1.40 0.34
C LEU A 12 -7.44 2.19 1.63
N ARG A 13 -6.81 3.37 1.76
CA ARG A 13 -7.03 4.31 2.89
C ARG A 13 -8.48 4.78 2.98
N ALA A 14 -9.19 4.87 1.85
CA ALA A 14 -10.60 5.27 1.84
C ALA A 14 -11.53 4.16 2.38
N VAL A 15 -11.12 2.90 2.31
CA VAL A 15 -11.87 1.75 2.85
C VAL A 15 -11.50 1.50 4.31
N ASP A 16 -10.21 1.49 4.61
CA ASP A 16 -9.67 1.31 5.95
C ASP A 16 -8.57 2.36 6.20
N PRO A 17 -8.89 3.44 6.94
CA PRO A 17 -7.92 4.49 7.24
C PRO A 17 -6.86 4.08 8.28
N ALA A 18 -7.13 3.04 9.06
CA ALA A 18 -6.32 2.63 10.21
C ALA A 18 -5.09 1.84 9.76
N GLU A 19 -5.21 1.03 8.70
CA GLU A 19 -4.14 0.17 8.22
C GLU A 19 -3.67 0.55 6.81
N PRO A 20 -2.40 0.91 6.60
CA PRO A 20 -1.81 1.05 5.28
C PRO A 20 -1.18 -0.28 4.84
N PRO A 21 -1.85 -1.10 4.00
CA PRO A 21 -1.43 -2.48 3.74
C PRO A 21 -0.23 -2.61 2.79
N ILE A 22 0.22 -1.52 2.16
CA ILE A 22 1.31 -1.54 1.16
C ILE A 22 2.58 -0.93 1.73
N HIS A 23 3.61 -1.76 1.91
CA HIS A 23 4.91 -1.39 2.44
C HIS A 23 5.90 -1.07 1.32
N THR A 24 6.76 -0.09 1.53
CA THR A 24 7.85 0.25 0.61
C THR A 24 9.16 -0.33 1.10
N HIS A 25 9.81 -1.11 0.23
CA HIS A 25 11.16 -1.65 0.45
C HIS A 25 12.11 -0.93 -0.51
N ARG A 26 12.91 0.01 0.02
CA ARG A 26 13.80 0.84 -0.81
C ARG A 26 14.80 -0.04 -1.56
N GLY A 27 14.88 0.14 -2.87
CA GLY A 27 15.74 -0.67 -3.75
C GLY A 27 15.21 -2.08 -4.06
N LEU A 28 14.07 -2.49 -3.49
CA LEU A 28 13.51 -3.83 -3.66
C LEU A 28 12.09 -3.81 -4.27
N GLY A 29 11.26 -2.84 -3.88
CA GLY A 29 9.88 -2.70 -4.39
C GLY A 29 8.84 -2.54 -3.30
N TYR A 30 7.73 -3.26 -3.43
CA TYR A 30 6.56 -3.12 -2.56
C TYR A 30 6.03 -4.49 -2.11
N SER A 31 5.49 -4.57 -0.90
CA SER A 31 4.80 -5.77 -0.41
C SER A 31 3.43 -5.42 0.16
N VAL A 32 2.55 -6.42 0.24
CA VAL A 32 1.22 -6.28 0.86
C VAL A 32 1.16 -7.14 2.11
N SER A 33 0.78 -6.57 3.25
CA SER A 33 0.39 -7.32 4.44
C SER A 33 -1.10 -7.60 4.38
N ARG A 34 -1.48 -8.87 4.47
CA ARG A 34 -2.88 -9.26 4.72
C ARG A 34 -2.98 -9.57 6.20
N GLN A 35 -3.85 -8.86 6.92
CA GLN A 35 -4.25 -9.30 8.24
C GLN A 35 -4.99 -10.66 8.07
N PRO A 36 -4.80 -11.64 8.96
CA PRO A 36 -5.60 -12.85 8.97
C PRO A 36 -7.08 -12.55 9.20
#